data_AF-A0A1Y2HFU1-F1
#
_entry.id   AF-A0A1Y2HFU1-F1
#
_cell.length_a   1.000
_cell.length_b   1.000
_cell.length_c   1.000
_cell.angle_alpha   90.00
_cell.angle_beta   90.00
_cell.angle_gamma   90.00
#
_symmetry.space_group_name_H-M   'P 1'
#
loop_
_entity.id
_entity.type
_entity.pdbx_description
1 polymer ?
#
loop_
_entity_poly.entity_id
_entity_poly.type
_entity_poly.pdbx_seq_one_letter_code
_entity_poly.pdbx_strand_id
1 'polypeptide(L)'
;MSSANSAAALHGKPPSPGPPPAATPGSMTQADLRSALQSQLRASGVADELKAQLRAKIIHHLNGPAGLSSATPSRCAVTAASGAAPLSAAADLATNNLVHTVANALVADYLAAHDLNYTLSVYLPETTQAQPPSMDVAELQELLHLSFDGCNASRSLVSEIQKAATQSSSILEGLVRGIRILDVHTATQQTQTDSTDTERTLREYSQLVERERDEKRKALLDQARKHDLMVEDRVARELEQKLEAFRATELKRLQVEARESVLSKLEDAREAAERKHEAATDKLRNEIHELQTRMRARESTCTRDQDCADQGRCRACAAPSPATSQGR
;
A
#
# COMPACT_ATOMS: atom_id res chain seq x y z
N MET A 1 25.68 64.12 -21.79
CA MET A 1 24.36 64.54 -22.31
C MET A 1 23.48 63.31 -22.32
N SER A 2 22.81 63.02 -21.21
CA SER A 2 21.37 63.27 -21.01
C SER A 2 20.49 62.57 -22.04
N SER A 3 19.88 61.43 -21.67
CA SER A 3 18.48 61.45 -21.21
C SER A 3 17.94 60.03 -21.01
N ALA A 4 17.27 59.87 -19.88
CA ALA A 4 16.37 58.78 -19.53
C ALA A 4 15.14 58.71 -20.46
N ASN A 5 14.52 57.53 -20.54
CA ASN A 5 13.09 57.28 -20.22
C ASN A 5 12.73 55.84 -20.66
N SER A 6 12.30 54.95 -19.78
CA SER A 6 11.04 54.92 -18.99
C SER A 6 9.90 54.22 -19.73
N ALA A 7 9.27 53.32 -18.99
CA ALA A 7 8.29 52.33 -19.39
C ALA A 7 6.86 52.87 -19.53
N ALA A 8 6.03 52.23 -20.36
CA ALA A 8 4.57 52.14 -20.23
C ALA A 8 4.07 51.06 -21.22
N ALA A 9 3.62 49.87 -20.78
CA ALA A 9 2.31 49.58 -20.20
C ALA A 9 1.13 49.93 -21.13
N LEU A 10 0.79 49.02 -22.06
CA LEU A 10 -0.49 49.03 -22.77
C LEU A 10 -1.43 47.97 -22.17
N HIS A 11 -2.47 48.48 -21.52
CA HIS A 11 -3.64 47.77 -21.05
C HIS A 11 -4.44 47.18 -22.22
N GLY A 12 -4.61 45.86 -22.24
CA GLY A 12 -5.62 45.16 -23.03
C GLY A 12 -6.57 44.41 -22.09
N LYS A 13 -7.67 45.05 -21.69
CA LYS A 13 -8.77 44.43 -20.94
C LYS A 13 -9.79 43.88 -21.93
N PRO A 14 -9.99 42.56 -22.06
CA PRO A 14 -11.11 42.03 -22.83
C PRO A 14 -12.43 42.10 -22.02
N PRO A 15 -13.57 42.17 -22.72
CA PRO A 15 -14.84 42.63 -22.16
C PRO A 15 -15.55 41.60 -21.28
N SER A 16 -16.26 42.13 -20.28
CA SER A 16 -17.24 41.40 -19.46
C SER A 16 -18.37 40.84 -20.34
N PRO A 17 -18.74 39.56 -20.19
CA PRO A 17 -20.04 39.09 -20.63
C PRO A 17 -21.10 39.51 -19.62
N GLY A 18 -22.21 40.04 -20.12
CA GLY A 18 -23.37 40.49 -19.35
C GLY A 18 -24.15 39.36 -18.66
N PRO A 19 -25.16 39.73 -17.86
CA PRO A 19 -25.86 38.82 -16.95
C PRO A 19 -26.74 37.81 -17.71
N PRO A 20 -26.81 36.54 -17.29
CA PRO A 20 -27.72 35.57 -17.88
C PRO A 20 -29.18 35.85 -17.46
N PRO A 21 -30.15 35.65 -18.37
CA PRO A 21 -31.57 35.84 -18.08
C PRO A 21 -32.13 34.72 -17.19
N ALA A 22 -33.03 35.14 -16.31
CA ALA A 22 -34.13 34.45 -15.65
C ALA A 22 -34.13 32.90 -15.60
N ALA A 23 -34.15 32.42 -14.35
CA ALA A 23 -34.36 31.04 -13.94
C ALA A 23 -35.59 30.37 -14.58
N THR A 24 -35.39 29.13 -15.03
CA THR A 24 -36.42 28.08 -15.09
C THR A 24 -35.99 26.92 -14.19
N PRO A 25 -36.90 26.36 -13.36
CA PRO A 25 -36.57 25.32 -12.41
C PRO A 25 -36.55 23.95 -13.10
N GLY A 26 -35.50 23.16 -12.89
CA GLY A 26 -35.60 21.69 -13.02
C GLY A 26 -34.62 20.95 -13.93
N SER A 27 -33.52 21.54 -14.40
CA SER A 27 -32.46 20.76 -15.08
C SER A 27 -31.07 21.26 -14.66
N MET A 28 -30.51 20.67 -13.60
CA MET A 28 -29.11 20.91 -13.26
C MET A 28 -28.23 20.32 -14.35
N THR A 29 -27.45 21.17 -15.03
CA THR A 29 -26.50 20.67 -16.02
C THR A 29 -25.32 19.99 -15.32
N GLN A 30 -24.63 19.07 -16.01
CA GLN A 30 -23.48 18.35 -15.44
C GLN A 30 -22.38 19.28 -14.93
N ALA A 31 -22.24 20.48 -15.51
CA ALA A 31 -21.30 21.49 -15.07
C ALA A 31 -21.68 22.08 -13.70
N ASP A 32 -22.97 22.30 -13.45
CA ASP A 32 -23.50 22.84 -12.18
C ASP A 32 -23.36 21.83 -11.04
N LEU A 33 -23.56 20.54 -11.34
CA LEU A 33 -23.35 19.48 -10.35
C LEU A 33 -21.87 19.32 -10.00
N ARG A 34 -20.97 19.42 -10.99
CA ARG A 34 -19.51 19.39 -10.74
C ARG A 34 -19.06 20.60 -9.92
N SER A 35 -19.55 21.79 -10.23
CA SER A 35 -19.19 23.01 -9.49
C SER A 35 -19.74 22.97 -8.06
N ALA A 36 -20.96 22.45 -7.85
CA ALA A 36 -21.54 22.24 -6.53
C ALA A 36 -20.77 21.21 -5.70
N LEU A 37 -20.40 20.06 -6.28
CA LEU A 37 -19.58 19.05 -5.60
C LEU A 37 -18.18 19.55 -5.28
N GLN A 38 -17.55 20.31 -6.18
CA GLN A 38 -16.25 20.92 -5.93
C GLN A 38 -16.32 22.00 -4.84
N SER A 39 -17.40 22.80 -4.83
CA SER A 39 -17.70 23.75 -3.76
C SER A 39 -17.88 23.03 -2.42
N GLN A 40 -18.66 21.94 -2.40
CA GLN A 40 -18.90 21.14 -1.20
C GLN A 40 -17.63 20.44 -0.70
N LEU A 41 -16.77 19.96 -1.59
CA LEU A 41 -15.48 19.36 -1.23
C LEU A 41 -14.49 20.39 -0.68
N ARG A 42 -14.56 21.64 -1.15
CA ARG A 42 -13.79 22.75 -0.57
C ARG A 42 -14.36 23.18 0.78
N ALA A 43 -15.68 23.25 0.90
CA ALA A 43 -16.37 23.62 2.14
C ALA A 43 -16.21 22.55 3.24
N SER A 44 -16.08 21.27 2.87
CA SER A 44 -15.86 20.18 3.83
C SER A 44 -14.46 20.16 4.43
N GLY A 45 -13.53 21.00 3.96
CA GLY A 45 -12.17 21.11 4.51
C GLY A 45 -11.25 19.92 4.18
N VAL A 46 -11.79 18.82 3.65
CA VAL A 46 -11.04 17.58 3.34
C VAL A 46 -9.89 17.84 2.35
N ALA A 47 -10.11 18.71 1.36
CA ALA A 47 -9.09 19.05 0.38
C ALA A 47 -7.91 19.83 1.00
N ASP A 48 -8.19 20.70 1.98
CA ASP A 48 -7.17 21.48 2.66
C ASP A 48 -6.46 20.67 3.74
N GLU A 49 -7.16 19.73 4.39
CA GLU A 49 -6.57 18.77 5.30
C GLU A 49 -5.63 17.79 4.58
N LEU A 50 -6.02 17.27 3.41
CA LEU A 50 -5.13 16.46 2.57
C LEU A 50 -3.90 17.24 2.11
N LYS A 51 -4.06 18.51 1.72
CA LYS A 51 -2.92 19.38 1.38
C LYS A 51 -2.01 19.64 2.58
N ALA A 52 -2.58 19.86 3.76
CA ALA A 52 -1.83 20.05 4.99
C ALA A 52 -1.06 18.78 5.38
N GLN A 53 -1.70 17.61 5.29
CA GLN A 53 -1.06 16.31 5.50
C GLN A 53 0.05 16.04 4.49
N LEU A 54 -0.17 16.36 3.21
CA LEU A 54 0.86 16.19 2.17
C LEU A 54 2.04 17.14 2.42
N ARG A 55 1.79 18.41 2.76
CA ARG A 55 2.85 19.36 3.15
C ARG A 55 3.61 18.86 4.37
N ALA A 56 2.91 18.41 5.42
CA ALA A 56 3.55 17.87 6.62
C ALA A 56 4.41 16.64 6.30
N LYS A 57 3.93 15.75 5.41
CA LYS A 57 4.68 14.58 4.96
C LYS A 57 5.91 14.95 4.12
N ILE A 58 5.79 15.93 3.22
CA ILE A 58 6.93 16.45 2.43
C ILE A 58 7.95 17.11 3.36
N ILE A 59 7.50 17.95 4.30
CA ILE A 59 8.37 18.57 5.31
C ILE A 59 9.05 17.49 6.15
N HIS A 60 8.36 16.43 6.55
CA HIS A 60 8.97 15.30 7.25
C HIS A 60 9.97 14.54 6.36
N HIS A 61 9.74 14.42 5.05
CA HIS A 61 10.72 13.79 4.15
C HIS A 61 11.94 14.68 3.90
N LEU A 62 11.77 15.99 3.91
CA LEU A 62 12.86 16.96 3.70
C LEU A 62 13.63 17.29 4.99
N ASN A 63 12.95 17.28 6.15
CA ASN A 63 13.50 17.63 7.47
C ASN A 63 13.61 16.43 8.43
N GLY A 64 13.14 15.24 8.03
CA GLY A 64 13.40 14.00 8.75
C GLY A 64 14.90 13.71 8.75
N PRO A 65 15.42 13.04 9.79
CA PRO A 65 16.86 13.00 10.06
C PRO A 65 17.60 12.49 8.82
N ALA A 66 18.61 13.24 8.41
CA ALA A 66 19.58 12.92 7.37
C ALA A 66 20.29 11.60 7.69
N GLY A 67 19.59 10.49 7.49
CA GLY A 67 19.99 9.19 7.96
C GLY A 67 19.11 8.14 7.32
N LEU A 68 19.09 8.11 5.99
CA LEU A 68 18.77 6.97 5.10
C LEU A 68 18.77 7.46 3.64
N SER A 69 19.92 7.97 3.19
CA SER A 69 20.23 8.07 1.75
C SER A 69 21.48 7.25 1.48
N SER A 70 21.28 6.19 0.70
CA SER A 70 22.28 5.46 -0.08
C SER A 70 23.58 5.07 0.63
N ALA A 71 23.64 3.80 0.99
CA ALA A 71 24.89 3.07 1.12
C ALA A 71 25.79 3.32 -0.11
N THR A 72 26.81 4.15 0.08
CA THR A 72 28.11 4.01 -0.57
C THR A 72 29.13 3.97 0.58
N PRO A 73 30.04 2.99 0.62
CA PRO A 73 31.00 2.89 1.70
C PRO A 73 32.10 3.93 1.42
N SER A 74 31.92 5.15 1.92
CA SER A 74 33.02 6.12 1.93
C SER A 74 34.03 5.71 3.01
N ARG A 75 35.26 5.54 2.56
CA ARG A 75 36.41 5.02 3.28
C ARG A 75 36.85 5.98 4.40
N CYS A 76 37.49 5.38 5.42
CA CYS A 76 38.45 6.00 6.33
C CYS A 76 37.91 7.05 7.32
N ALA A 77 37.36 6.59 8.44
CA ALA A 77 37.45 7.31 9.71
C ALA A 77 38.56 6.66 10.55
N VAL A 78 39.78 7.19 10.40
CA VAL A 78 40.92 6.92 11.29
C VAL A 78 40.97 8.04 12.32
N THR A 79 40.70 7.64 13.57
CA THR A 79 41.16 8.18 14.87
C THR A 79 41.38 9.68 15.03
N ALA A 80 40.65 10.29 15.97
CA ALA A 80 41.26 11.09 17.03
C ALA A 80 40.30 11.22 18.22
N ALA A 81 40.68 10.58 19.33
CA ALA A 81 40.15 10.91 20.64
C ALA A 81 40.71 12.28 21.06
N SER A 82 39.84 13.28 21.20
CA SER A 82 40.02 14.38 22.13
C SER A 82 38.67 15.07 22.31
N GLY A 83 38.24 15.21 23.55
CA GLY A 83 36.99 15.86 23.89
C GLY A 83 37.00 17.33 23.50
N ALA A 84 36.13 17.71 22.57
CA ALA A 84 35.61 19.05 22.41
C ALA A 84 34.20 18.98 21.82
N ALA A 85 33.33 19.84 22.33
CA ALA A 85 31.87 19.88 22.13
C ALA A 85 31.44 20.01 20.64
N PRO A 86 30.19 19.62 20.30
CA PRO A 86 29.75 19.48 18.90
C PRO A 86 29.39 20.84 18.30
N LEU A 87 30.20 21.28 17.33
CA LEU A 87 29.86 22.34 16.36
C LEU A 87 29.95 21.74 14.94
N SER A 88 29.20 20.67 14.66
CA SER A 88 29.33 19.90 13.40
C SER A 88 27.99 19.66 12.71
N ALA A 89 27.51 20.67 11.99
CA ALA A 89 26.51 20.49 10.92
C ALA A 89 26.68 21.57 9.84
N ALA A 90 26.98 22.82 10.24
CA ALA A 90 27.28 23.91 9.30
C ALA A 90 28.69 23.79 8.70
N ALA A 91 29.66 23.31 9.49
CA ALA A 91 31.03 23.06 9.02
C ALA A 91 31.06 21.92 7.98
N ASP A 92 30.28 20.86 8.18
CA ASP A 92 30.25 19.71 7.27
C ASP A 92 29.58 20.03 5.92
N LEU A 93 28.62 20.96 5.89
CA LEU A 93 28.05 21.44 4.63
C LEU A 93 29.01 22.40 3.88
N ALA A 94 29.75 23.22 4.62
CA ALA A 94 30.73 24.14 4.05
C ALA A 94 31.97 23.41 3.50
N THR A 95 32.43 22.36 4.17
CA THR A 95 33.55 21.52 3.71
C THR A 95 33.18 20.72 2.47
N ASN A 96 31.97 20.15 2.41
CA ASN A 96 31.50 19.44 1.20
C ASN A 96 31.44 20.38 -0.02
N ASN A 97 30.95 21.61 0.15
CA ASN A 97 30.94 22.59 -0.93
C ASN A 97 32.35 23.02 -1.36
N LEU A 98 33.29 23.13 -0.43
CA LEU A 98 34.69 23.44 -0.73
C LEU A 98 35.38 22.31 -1.50
N VAL A 99 35.20 21.05 -1.07
CA VAL A 99 35.77 19.89 -1.78
C VAL A 99 35.21 19.79 -3.20
N HIS A 100 33.92 20.01 -3.40
CA HIS A 100 33.33 20.05 -4.74
C HIS A 100 33.88 21.19 -5.59
N THR A 101 34.09 22.36 -5.00
CA THR A 101 34.67 23.53 -5.69
C THR A 101 36.10 23.26 -6.15
N VAL A 102 36.92 22.65 -5.29
CA VAL A 102 38.32 22.31 -5.62
C VAL A 102 38.41 21.15 -6.60
N ALA A 103 37.56 20.12 -6.46
CA ALA A 103 37.49 19.04 -7.44
C ALA A 103 37.11 19.56 -8.83
N ASN A 104 36.16 20.49 -8.91
CA ASN A 104 35.78 21.10 -10.18
C ASN A 104 36.89 22.00 -10.75
N ALA A 105 37.61 22.73 -9.90
CA ALA A 105 38.77 23.52 -10.30
C ALA A 105 39.90 22.65 -10.87
N LEU A 106 40.19 21.51 -10.25
CA LEU A 106 41.19 20.54 -10.73
C LEU A 106 40.84 19.98 -12.11
N VAL A 107 39.56 19.68 -12.34
CA VAL A 107 39.08 19.18 -13.64
C VAL A 107 39.11 20.29 -14.68
N ALA A 108 38.72 21.52 -14.33
CA ALA A 108 38.78 22.66 -15.23
C ALA A 108 40.24 22.99 -15.65
N ASP A 109 41.18 22.94 -14.71
CA ASP A 109 42.62 23.09 -14.95
C ASP A 109 43.16 22.00 -15.89
N TYR A 110 42.77 20.74 -15.67
CA TYR A 110 43.11 19.63 -16.55
C TYR A 110 42.59 19.82 -17.98
N LEU A 111 41.32 20.19 -18.14
CA LEU A 111 40.72 20.43 -19.45
C LEU A 111 41.36 21.62 -20.18
N ALA A 112 41.76 22.66 -19.43
CA ALA A 112 42.48 23.81 -19.98
C ALA A 112 43.91 23.45 -20.41
N ALA A 113 44.65 22.69 -19.61
CA ALA A 113 46.03 22.29 -19.90
C ALA A 113 46.15 21.35 -21.13
N HIS A 114 45.08 20.62 -21.47
CA HIS A 114 45.03 19.73 -22.64
C HIS A 114 44.30 20.33 -23.86
N ASP A 115 44.06 21.64 -23.88
CA ASP A 115 43.38 22.35 -24.98
C ASP A 115 41.98 21.79 -25.33
N LEU A 116 41.30 21.18 -24.36
CA LEU A 116 39.96 20.57 -24.52
C LEU A 116 38.86 21.64 -24.40
N ASN A 117 38.96 22.67 -25.24
CA ASN A 117 38.15 23.89 -25.21
C ASN A 117 36.63 23.63 -25.31
N TYR A 118 36.22 22.67 -26.16
CA TYR A 118 34.81 22.29 -26.29
C TYR A 118 34.26 21.72 -24.98
N THR A 119 34.96 20.73 -24.41
CA THR A 119 34.57 20.09 -23.14
C THR A 119 34.54 21.08 -22.00
N LEU A 120 35.55 21.97 -21.92
CA LEU A 120 35.60 23.03 -20.91
C LEU A 120 34.41 24.00 -21.01
N SER A 121 34.00 24.37 -22.24
CA SER A 121 32.87 25.28 -22.48
C SER A 121 31.51 24.71 -22.08
N VAL A 122 31.35 23.39 -22.11
CA VAL A 122 30.15 22.69 -21.64
C VAL A 122 30.22 22.43 -20.12
N TYR A 123 31.41 22.15 -19.60
CA TYR A 123 31.65 21.80 -18.21
C TYR A 123 31.43 22.96 -17.22
N LEU A 124 31.91 24.16 -17.55
CA LEU A 124 31.78 25.35 -16.68
C LEU A 124 30.32 25.74 -16.35
N PRO A 125 29.40 25.86 -17.33
CA PRO A 125 28.00 26.18 -17.03
C PRO A 125 27.28 25.06 -16.26
N GLU A 126 27.66 23.80 -16.46
CA GLU A 126 27.08 22.67 -15.71
C GLU A 126 27.53 22.62 -14.24
N THR A 127 28.73 23.14 -13.94
CA THR A 127 29.29 23.20 -12.59
C THR A 127 28.94 24.48 -11.83
N THR A 128 28.05 25.33 -12.38
CA THR A 128 27.64 26.63 -11.81
C THR A 128 28.82 27.62 -11.63
N GLN A 129 29.93 27.41 -12.36
CA GLN A 129 31.12 28.26 -12.29
C GLN A 129 31.23 29.09 -13.58
N ALA A 130 31.15 30.41 -13.47
CA ALA A 130 31.14 31.32 -14.62
C ALA A 130 32.54 31.53 -15.26
N GLN A 131 33.61 31.15 -14.56
CA GLN A 131 35.00 31.29 -15.01
C GLN A 131 35.81 30.11 -14.48
N PRO A 132 36.83 29.60 -15.22
CA PRO A 132 37.74 28.59 -14.69
C PRO A 132 38.36 29.09 -13.38
N PRO A 133 38.17 28.38 -12.25
CA PRO A 133 38.76 28.79 -10.99
C PRO A 133 40.28 28.68 -11.10
N SER A 134 41.00 29.78 -10.88
CA SER A 134 42.44 29.73 -10.67
C SER A 134 42.68 29.13 -9.29
N MET A 135 43.01 27.84 -9.25
CA MET A 135 43.35 27.16 -8.00
C MET A 135 44.81 27.47 -7.64
N ASP A 136 45.05 28.06 -6.48
CA ASP A 136 46.42 28.25 -5.99
C ASP A 136 46.97 26.93 -5.43
N VAL A 137 48.23 26.64 -5.75
CA VAL A 137 48.94 25.45 -5.27
C VAL A 137 49.08 25.49 -3.74
N ALA A 138 49.17 26.68 -3.15
CA ALA A 138 49.19 26.85 -1.69
C ALA A 138 47.86 26.44 -1.03
N GLU A 139 46.73 26.85 -1.60
CA GLU A 139 45.39 26.49 -1.10
C GLU A 139 45.14 24.97 -1.19
N LEU A 140 45.60 24.33 -2.27
CA LEU A 140 45.51 22.88 -2.43
C LEU A 140 46.36 22.13 -1.38
N GLN A 141 47.54 22.65 -1.04
CA GLN A 141 48.40 22.06 0.00
C GLN A 141 47.76 22.13 1.38
N GLU A 142 47.10 23.24 1.70
CA GLU A 142 46.36 23.40 2.94
C GLU A 142 45.15 22.47 3.00
N LEU A 143 44.36 22.39 1.92
CA LEU A 143 43.17 21.53 1.85
C LEU A 143 43.50 20.04 1.96
N LEU A 144 44.62 19.60 1.36
CA LEU A 144 45.09 18.22 1.43
C LEU A 144 45.91 17.93 2.70
N HIS A 145 46.02 18.89 3.61
CA HIS A 145 46.83 18.82 4.84
C HIS A 145 48.30 18.39 4.59
N LEU A 146 48.88 18.85 3.47
CA LEU A 146 50.24 18.49 3.04
C LEU A 146 51.33 19.36 3.71
N SER A 147 50.93 20.39 4.45
CA SER A 147 51.80 21.35 5.15
C SER A 147 52.49 20.79 6.41
N PHE A 148 52.39 19.49 6.68
CA PHE A 148 53.07 18.88 7.82
C PHE A 148 54.57 18.69 7.53
N ASP A 149 55.41 19.50 8.21
CA ASP A 149 56.88 19.59 8.03
C ASP A 149 57.67 18.30 8.37
N GLY A 150 56.99 17.22 8.79
CA GLY A 150 57.62 15.99 9.28
C GLY A 150 57.84 14.89 8.23
N CYS A 151 57.17 14.93 7.08
CA CYS A 151 57.12 13.77 6.17
C CYS A 151 57.86 14.02 4.85
N ASN A 152 58.88 13.20 4.53
CA ASN A 152 59.58 13.27 3.23
C ASN A 152 58.61 13.00 2.05
N ALA A 153 57.55 12.24 2.31
CA ALA A 153 56.51 11.93 1.35
C ALA A 153 55.63 13.15 0.97
N SER A 154 55.19 13.95 1.94
CA SER A 154 54.44 15.18 1.64
C SER A 154 55.30 16.18 0.87
N ARG A 155 56.59 16.32 1.22
CA ARG A 155 57.55 17.16 0.48
C ARG A 155 57.77 16.69 -0.97
N SER A 156 57.87 15.39 -1.19
CA SER A 156 58.00 14.83 -2.55
C SER A 156 56.76 15.10 -3.41
N LEU A 157 55.57 14.91 -2.82
CA LEU A 157 54.30 15.16 -3.50
C LEU A 157 54.10 16.66 -3.80
N VAL A 158 54.43 17.54 -2.86
CA VAL A 158 54.40 19.00 -3.05
C VAL A 158 55.35 19.46 -4.15
N SER A 159 56.57 18.89 -4.19
CA SER A 159 57.56 19.20 -5.23
C SER A 159 57.07 18.80 -6.63
N GLU A 160 56.39 17.66 -6.77
CA GLU A 160 55.86 17.23 -8.08
C GLU A 160 54.64 18.07 -8.51
N ILE A 161 53.80 18.52 -7.57
CA ILE A 161 52.69 19.44 -7.86
C ILE A 161 53.23 20.80 -8.33
N GLN A 162 54.23 21.36 -7.65
CA GLN A 162 54.86 22.63 -8.05
C GLN A 162 55.55 22.52 -9.40
N LYS A 163 56.24 21.40 -9.65
CA LYS A 163 56.86 21.12 -10.95
C LYS A 163 55.81 21.05 -12.07
N ALA A 164 54.67 20.41 -11.81
CA ALA A 164 53.59 20.33 -12.80
C ALA A 164 53.04 21.72 -13.16
N ALA A 165 52.79 22.57 -12.16
CA ALA A 165 52.33 23.94 -12.35
C ALA A 165 53.33 24.80 -13.16
N THR A 166 54.63 24.57 -13.00
CA THR A 166 55.66 25.31 -13.78
C THR A 166 55.86 24.82 -15.21
N GLN A 167 55.46 23.57 -15.51
CA GLN A 167 55.72 22.91 -16.80
C GLN A 167 54.52 22.94 -17.76
N SER A 168 53.54 23.82 -17.53
CA SER A 168 52.27 23.88 -18.29
C SER A 168 51.47 22.56 -18.30
N SER A 169 51.76 21.67 -17.35
CA SER A 169 50.96 20.46 -17.11
C SER A 169 49.93 20.73 -16.02
N SER A 170 48.82 20.00 -16.07
CA SER A 170 47.75 20.19 -15.08
C SER A 170 48.20 19.83 -13.66
N ILE A 171 47.62 20.50 -12.68
CA ILE A 171 47.89 20.25 -11.26
C ILE A 171 47.43 18.83 -10.88
N LEU A 172 46.37 18.33 -11.52
CA LEU A 172 45.85 16.97 -11.35
C LEU A 172 46.89 15.90 -11.75
N GLU A 173 47.62 16.10 -12.86
CA GLU A 173 48.67 15.18 -13.29
C GLU A 173 49.84 15.14 -12.30
N GLY A 174 50.22 16.29 -11.74
CA GLY A 174 51.22 16.39 -10.67
C GLY A 174 50.81 15.60 -9.42
N LEU A 175 49.54 15.71 -9.02
CA LEU A 175 48.98 14.99 -7.87
C LEU A 175 48.99 13.47 -8.10
N VAL A 176 48.53 13.00 -9.26
CA VAL A 176 48.52 11.56 -9.61
C VAL A 176 49.93 10.99 -9.65
N ARG A 177 50.89 11.73 -10.20
CA ARG A 177 52.30 11.33 -10.24
C ARG A 177 52.90 11.26 -8.82
N GLY A 178 52.62 12.25 -7.99
CA GLY A 178 53.03 12.27 -6.59
C GLY A 178 52.48 11.08 -5.81
N ILE A 179 51.19 10.77 -5.93
CA ILE A 179 50.55 9.63 -5.24
C ILE A 179 51.18 8.30 -5.67
N ARG A 180 51.51 8.12 -6.96
CA ARG A 180 52.19 6.90 -7.45
C ARG A 180 53.57 6.71 -6.84
N ILE A 181 54.31 7.80 -6.62
CA ILE A 181 55.63 7.75 -5.97
C ILE A 181 55.48 7.37 -4.49
N LEU A 182 54.41 7.83 -3.83
CA LEU A 182 54.09 7.50 -2.45
C LEU A 182 53.69 6.04 -2.25
N ASP A 183 52.81 5.52 -3.12
CA ASP A 183 52.27 4.17 -3.02
C ASP A 183 53.37 3.08 -3.07
N VAL A 184 54.42 3.33 -3.87
CA VAL A 184 55.61 2.48 -3.96
C VAL A 184 56.43 2.47 -2.65
N HIS A 185 56.42 3.54 -1.88
CA HIS A 185 57.11 3.63 -0.58
C HIS A 185 56.30 3.01 0.58
N THR A 186 54.97 3.05 0.52
CA THR A 186 54.11 2.49 1.58
C THR A 186 54.01 0.96 1.55
N ALA A 187 54.23 0.31 0.40
CA ALA A 187 54.21 -1.15 0.31
C ALA A 187 55.44 -1.85 0.93
N THR A 188 56.54 -1.11 1.20
CA THR A 188 57.83 -1.69 1.65
C THR A 188 58.14 -1.47 3.12
N GLN A 189 57.32 -0.71 3.86
CA GLN A 189 57.41 -0.67 5.32
C GLN A 189 56.48 -1.70 5.95
N GLN A 190 56.87 -2.97 5.88
CA GLN A 190 56.52 -3.91 6.94
C GLN A 190 57.19 -3.40 8.22
N THR A 191 56.45 -2.64 9.01
CA THR A 191 56.85 -2.24 10.35
C THR A 191 57.01 -3.49 11.21
N GLN A 192 58.26 -3.90 11.38
CA GLN A 192 58.70 -4.69 12.52
C GLN A 192 58.59 -3.79 13.76
N THR A 193 57.52 -3.96 14.53
CA THR A 193 57.41 -3.39 15.88
C THR A 193 57.16 -4.53 16.85
N ASP A 194 58.04 -4.69 17.83
CA ASP A 194 57.82 -5.51 19.02
C ASP A 194 56.55 -5.00 19.71
N SER A 195 55.39 -5.61 19.43
CA SER A 195 54.08 -5.06 19.79
C SER A 195 53.09 -6.14 20.21
N THR A 196 53.54 -7.06 21.06
CA THR A 196 52.71 -8.17 21.55
C THR A 196 51.52 -7.69 22.39
N ASP A 197 51.63 -6.55 23.07
CA ASP A 197 50.55 -6.02 23.93
C ASP A 197 49.50 -5.21 23.17
N THR A 198 49.85 -4.51 22.09
CA THR A 198 48.85 -3.82 21.25
C THR A 198 48.05 -4.82 20.40
N GLU A 199 48.69 -5.87 19.91
CA GLU A 199 47.99 -6.95 19.21
C GLU A 199 47.03 -7.71 20.11
N ARG A 200 47.40 -7.94 21.38
CA ARG A 200 46.52 -8.57 22.37
C ARG A 200 45.29 -7.70 22.66
N THR A 201 45.48 -6.41 22.93
CA THR A 201 44.37 -5.48 23.17
C THR A 201 43.46 -5.32 21.95
N LEU A 202 44.02 -5.30 20.73
CA LEU A 202 43.23 -5.31 19.50
C LEU A 202 42.41 -6.60 19.32
N ARG A 203 42.98 -7.77 19.67
CA ARG A 203 42.24 -9.04 19.65
C ARG A 203 41.12 -9.07 20.69
N GLU A 204 41.38 -8.58 21.89
CA GLU A 204 40.36 -8.48 22.95
C GLU A 204 39.22 -7.54 22.57
N TYR A 205 39.54 -6.37 22.00
CA TYR A 205 38.53 -5.43 21.51
C TYR A 205 37.72 -6.03 20.35
N SER A 206 38.39 -6.70 19.41
CA SER A 206 37.71 -7.41 18.31
C SER A 206 36.76 -8.48 18.84
N GLN A 207 37.16 -9.26 19.85
CA GLN A 207 36.28 -10.23 20.49
C GLN A 207 35.11 -9.58 21.22
N LEU A 208 35.31 -8.43 21.87
CA LEU A 208 34.22 -7.70 22.54
C LEU A 208 33.19 -7.19 21.53
N VAL A 209 33.65 -6.65 20.40
CA VAL A 209 32.79 -6.19 19.31
C VAL A 209 31.99 -7.36 18.71
N GLU A 210 32.61 -8.52 18.50
CA GLU A 210 31.90 -9.70 18.01
C GLU A 210 30.86 -10.22 19.02
N ARG A 211 31.18 -10.23 20.32
CA ARG A 211 30.21 -10.57 21.37
C ARG A 211 29.02 -9.62 21.39
N GLU A 212 29.27 -8.31 21.32
CA GLU A 212 28.20 -7.30 21.30
C GLU A 212 27.32 -7.44 20.03
N ARG A 213 27.92 -7.77 18.89
CA ARG A 213 27.19 -8.07 17.64
C ARG A 213 26.33 -9.32 17.78
N ASP A 214 26.85 -10.37 18.40
CA ASP A 214 26.12 -11.61 18.63
C ASP A 214 24.96 -11.42 19.62
N GLU A 215 25.16 -10.64 20.68
CA GLU A 215 24.10 -10.29 21.64
C GLU A 215 22.99 -9.47 20.98
N LYS A 216 23.34 -8.45 20.17
CA LYS A 216 22.36 -7.69 19.38
C LYS A 216 21.61 -8.59 18.39
N ARG A 217 22.31 -9.53 17.73
CA ARG A 217 21.68 -10.49 16.83
C ARG A 217 20.70 -11.40 17.57
N LYS A 218 21.09 -11.95 18.73
CA LYS A 218 20.22 -12.78 19.57
C LYS A 218 18.99 -12.01 20.05
N ALA A 219 19.17 -10.77 20.52
CA ALA A 219 18.07 -9.92 20.95
C ALA A 219 17.05 -9.66 19.82
N LEU A 220 17.54 -9.41 18.60
CA LEU A 220 16.67 -9.24 17.43
C LEU A 220 15.92 -10.53 17.07
N LEU A 221 16.60 -11.69 17.11
CA LEU A 221 15.97 -12.98 16.85
C LEU A 221 14.90 -13.30 17.91
N ASP A 222 15.16 -13.00 19.17
CA ASP A 222 14.20 -13.17 20.27
C ASP A 222 12.99 -12.24 20.11
N GLN A 223 13.21 -11.00 19.66
CA GLN A 223 12.13 -10.07 19.36
C GLN A 223 11.27 -10.55 18.18
N ALA A 224 11.91 -11.04 17.10
CA ALA A 224 11.22 -11.61 15.95
C ALA A 224 10.36 -12.81 16.37
N ARG A 225 10.94 -13.74 17.15
CA ARG A 225 10.23 -14.91 17.65
C ARG A 225 9.03 -14.56 18.54
N LYS A 226 9.17 -13.55 19.40
CA LYS A 226 8.05 -13.05 20.21
C LYS A 226 6.93 -12.46 19.35
N HIS A 227 7.29 -11.71 18.31
CA HIS A 227 6.33 -11.17 17.37
C HIS A 227 5.60 -12.28 16.62
N ASP A 228 6.32 -13.30 16.14
CA ASP A 228 5.73 -14.44 15.42
C ASP A 228 4.72 -15.19 16.31
N LEU A 229 5.09 -15.48 17.57
CA LEU A 229 4.17 -16.09 18.54
C LEU A 229 2.92 -15.23 18.80
N MET A 230 3.06 -13.91 18.93
CA MET A 230 1.90 -13.02 19.08
C MET A 230 0.97 -13.03 17.86
N VAL A 231 1.55 -13.13 16.65
CA VAL A 231 0.78 -13.22 15.41
C VAL A 231 0.06 -14.56 15.34
N GLU A 232 0.74 -15.68 15.64
CA GLU A 232 0.15 -17.02 15.70
C GLU A 232 -1.01 -17.07 16.70
N ASP A 233 -0.84 -16.54 17.91
CA ASP A 233 -1.89 -16.47 18.93
C ASP A 233 -3.08 -15.62 18.49
N ARG A 234 -2.84 -14.53 17.74
CA ARG A 234 -3.93 -13.71 17.18
C ARG A 234 -4.70 -14.49 16.12
N VAL A 235 -3.98 -15.12 15.18
CA VAL A 235 -4.59 -15.90 14.11
C VAL A 235 -5.37 -17.10 14.66
N ALA A 236 -4.83 -17.79 15.67
CA ALA A 236 -5.51 -18.90 16.34
C ALA A 236 -6.84 -18.46 16.95
N ARG A 237 -6.85 -17.33 17.67
CA ARG A 237 -8.09 -16.77 18.26
C ARG A 237 -9.11 -16.35 17.20
N GLU A 238 -8.66 -15.69 16.13
CA GLU A 238 -9.54 -15.32 15.02
C GLU A 238 -10.14 -16.55 14.33
N LEU A 239 -9.35 -17.62 14.18
CA LEU A 239 -9.80 -18.87 13.59
C LEU A 239 -10.82 -19.58 14.49
N GLU A 240 -10.54 -19.66 15.79
CA GLU A 240 -11.44 -20.25 16.78
C GLU A 240 -12.78 -19.49 16.80
N GLN A 241 -12.75 -18.16 16.85
CA GLN A 241 -13.96 -17.33 16.80
C GLN A 241 -14.75 -17.55 15.50
N LYS A 242 -14.09 -17.64 14.35
CA LYS A 242 -14.75 -17.92 13.06
C LYS A 242 -15.36 -19.33 13.04
N LEU A 243 -14.67 -20.32 13.60
CA LEU A 243 -15.18 -21.68 13.71
C LEU A 243 -16.39 -21.76 14.64
N GLU A 244 -16.38 -21.07 15.76
CA GLU A 244 -17.52 -21.00 16.67
C GLU A 244 -18.73 -20.32 16.01
N ALA A 245 -18.50 -19.19 15.33
CA ALA A 245 -19.54 -18.51 14.57
C ALA A 245 -20.14 -19.42 13.49
N PHE A 246 -19.28 -20.11 12.71
CA PHE A 246 -19.71 -21.05 11.68
C PHE A 246 -20.49 -22.23 12.27
N ARG A 247 -20.01 -22.84 13.36
CA ARG A 247 -20.73 -23.91 14.06
C ARG A 247 -22.10 -23.43 14.53
N ALA A 248 -22.20 -22.23 15.10
CA ALA A 248 -23.46 -21.68 15.56
C ALA A 248 -24.44 -21.39 14.41
N THR A 249 -23.95 -20.91 13.26
CA THR A 249 -24.80 -20.67 12.08
C THR A 249 -25.27 -21.96 11.44
N GLU A 250 -24.37 -22.93 11.25
CA GLU A 250 -24.72 -24.23 10.64
C GLU A 250 -25.67 -25.02 11.54
N LEU A 251 -25.47 -25.00 12.85
CA LEU A 251 -26.36 -25.70 13.79
C LEU A 251 -27.76 -25.07 13.81
N LYS A 252 -27.86 -23.73 13.74
CA LYS A 252 -29.15 -23.05 13.58
C LYS A 252 -29.80 -23.36 12.24
N ARG A 253 -29.03 -23.36 11.16
CA ARG A 253 -29.52 -23.71 9.82
C ARG A 253 -30.10 -25.13 9.79
N LEU A 254 -29.36 -26.11 10.29
CA LEU A 254 -29.82 -27.50 10.38
C LEU A 254 -31.07 -27.63 11.27
N GLN A 255 -31.16 -26.88 12.37
CA GLN A 255 -32.36 -26.86 13.21
C GLN A 255 -33.58 -26.30 12.47
N VAL A 256 -33.40 -25.24 11.67
CA VAL A 256 -34.48 -24.66 10.86
C VAL A 256 -34.89 -25.65 9.77
N GLU A 257 -33.95 -26.20 9.00
CA GLU A 257 -34.22 -27.20 7.96
C GLU A 257 -34.93 -28.45 8.53
N ALA A 258 -34.51 -28.91 9.72
CA ALA A 258 -35.17 -30.02 10.39
C ALA A 258 -36.61 -29.69 10.84
N ARG A 259 -36.85 -28.48 11.36
CA ARG A 259 -38.20 -28.02 11.73
C ARG A 259 -39.09 -27.87 10.51
N GLU A 260 -38.59 -27.27 9.44
CA GLU A 260 -39.30 -27.13 8.16
C GLU A 260 -39.65 -28.51 7.58
N SER A 261 -38.71 -29.47 7.62
CA SER A 261 -38.99 -30.85 7.19
C SER A 261 -40.11 -31.51 8.00
N VAL A 262 -40.14 -31.30 9.32
CA VAL A 262 -41.20 -31.87 10.18
C VAL A 262 -42.53 -31.17 9.91
N LEU A 263 -42.55 -29.85 9.77
CA LEU A 263 -43.76 -29.10 9.46
C LEU A 263 -44.34 -29.50 8.10
N SER A 264 -43.51 -29.59 7.06
CA SER A 264 -43.93 -30.07 5.74
C SER A 264 -44.52 -31.49 5.81
N LYS A 265 -43.90 -32.41 6.56
CA LYS A 265 -44.47 -33.76 6.75
C LYS A 265 -45.78 -33.76 7.52
N LEU A 266 -45.96 -32.84 8.48
CA LEU A 266 -47.22 -32.67 9.22
C LEU A 266 -48.32 -32.11 8.32
N GLU A 267 -48.00 -31.14 7.47
CA GLU A 267 -48.90 -30.58 6.46
C GLU A 267 -49.33 -31.66 5.46
N ASP A 268 -48.37 -32.42 4.91
CA ASP A 268 -48.65 -33.55 4.02
C ASP A 268 -49.58 -34.59 4.68
N ALA A 269 -49.32 -34.93 5.95
CA ALA A 269 -50.14 -35.87 6.70
C ALA A 269 -51.54 -35.33 6.98
N ARG A 270 -51.65 -34.02 7.27
CA ARG A 270 -52.93 -33.32 7.47
C ARG A 270 -53.74 -33.30 6.18
N GLU A 271 -53.16 -32.90 5.07
CA GLU A 271 -53.81 -32.93 3.76
C GLU A 271 -54.27 -34.34 3.38
N ALA A 272 -53.45 -35.36 3.64
CA ALA A 272 -53.83 -36.74 3.40
C ALA A 272 -55.01 -37.19 4.28
N ALA A 273 -55.09 -36.71 5.52
CA ALA A 273 -56.21 -36.97 6.41
C ALA A 273 -57.49 -36.23 5.99
N GLU A 274 -57.37 -34.96 5.59
CA GLU A 274 -58.48 -34.14 5.07
C GLU A 274 -59.06 -34.77 3.79
N ARG A 275 -58.21 -35.15 2.83
CA ARG A 275 -58.66 -35.87 1.61
C ARG A 275 -59.38 -37.18 1.92
N LYS A 276 -58.91 -37.94 2.92
CA LYS A 276 -59.58 -39.18 3.36
C LYS A 276 -60.94 -38.89 4.00
N HIS A 277 -61.03 -37.84 4.81
CA HIS A 277 -62.27 -37.41 5.43
C HIS A 277 -63.28 -36.93 4.37
N GLU A 278 -62.86 -36.07 3.45
CA GLU A 278 -63.68 -35.61 2.32
C GLU A 278 -64.22 -36.79 1.52
N ALA A 279 -63.34 -37.72 1.12
CA ALA A 279 -63.74 -38.93 0.40
C ALA A 279 -64.74 -39.80 1.20
N ALA A 280 -64.59 -39.89 2.53
CA ALA A 280 -65.55 -40.60 3.38
C ALA A 280 -66.90 -39.86 3.46
N THR A 281 -66.89 -38.52 3.59
CA THR A 281 -68.11 -37.72 3.61
C THR A 281 -68.85 -37.78 2.27
N ASP A 282 -68.14 -37.78 1.15
CA ASP A 282 -68.75 -37.91 -0.18
C ASP A 282 -69.36 -39.28 -0.40
N LYS A 283 -68.71 -40.35 0.07
CA LYS A 283 -69.31 -41.70 0.08
C LYS A 283 -70.62 -41.72 0.87
N LEU A 284 -70.64 -41.17 2.08
CA LEU A 284 -71.86 -41.09 2.89
C LEU A 284 -72.95 -40.24 2.23
N ARG A 285 -72.60 -39.09 1.62
CA ARG A 285 -73.55 -38.26 0.86
C ARG A 285 -74.14 -39.03 -0.31
N ASN A 286 -73.32 -39.78 -1.05
CA ASN A 286 -73.78 -40.61 -2.16
C ASN A 286 -74.72 -41.73 -1.68
N GLU A 287 -74.37 -42.42 -0.59
CA GLU A 287 -75.24 -43.44 0.02
C GLU A 287 -76.59 -42.86 0.47
N ILE A 288 -76.60 -41.70 1.13
CA ILE A 288 -77.84 -41.00 1.52
C ILE A 288 -78.66 -40.63 0.29
N HIS A 289 -78.01 -40.11 -0.76
CA HIS A 289 -78.69 -39.74 -2.00
C HIS A 289 -79.31 -40.97 -2.69
N GLU A 290 -78.59 -42.09 -2.74
CA GLU A 290 -79.11 -43.38 -3.24
C GLU A 290 -80.30 -43.88 -2.41
N LEU A 291 -80.23 -43.77 -1.08
CA LEU A 291 -81.34 -44.14 -0.21
C LEU A 291 -82.56 -43.24 -0.43
N GLN A 292 -82.38 -41.92 -0.52
CA GLN A 292 -83.46 -40.96 -0.77
C GLN A 292 -84.12 -41.19 -2.13
N THR A 293 -83.33 -41.45 -3.18
CA THR A 293 -83.87 -41.75 -4.51
C THR A 293 -84.65 -43.07 -4.51
N ARG A 294 -84.18 -44.11 -3.82
CA ARG A 294 -84.94 -45.36 -3.62
C ARG A 294 -86.24 -45.16 -2.84
N MET A 295 -86.22 -44.33 -1.78
CA MET A 295 -87.43 -44.00 -1.01
C MET A 295 -88.46 -43.26 -1.87
N ARG A 296 -88.05 -42.23 -2.62
CA ARG A 296 -88.92 -41.50 -3.56
C ARG A 296 -89.49 -42.42 -4.64
N ALA A 297 -88.69 -43.36 -5.16
CA ALA A 297 -89.18 -44.35 -6.11
C ALA A 297 -90.28 -45.24 -5.49
N ARG A 298 -90.10 -45.71 -4.25
CA ARG A 298 -91.11 -46.49 -3.52
C ARG A 298 -92.39 -45.71 -3.22
N GLU A 299 -92.27 -44.43 -2.83
CA GLU A 299 -93.41 -43.53 -2.64
C GLU A 299 -94.17 -43.31 -3.96
N SER A 300 -93.45 -43.13 -5.07
CA SER A 300 -94.05 -42.98 -6.39
C SER A 300 -94.75 -44.24 -6.90
N THR A 301 -94.30 -45.44 -6.52
CA THR A 301 -95.01 -46.68 -6.82
C THR A 301 -96.23 -46.87 -5.92
N CYS A 302 -96.12 -46.54 -4.63
CA CYS A 302 -97.24 -46.66 -3.69
C CYS A 302 -98.39 -45.68 -4.00
N THR A 303 -98.07 -44.45 -4.40
CA THR A 303 -99.07 -43.46 -4.87
C THR A 303 -99.73 -43.90 -6.18
N ARG A 304 -98.97 -44.46 -7.14
CA ARG A 304 -99.54 -45.07 -8.35
C ARG A 304 -100.46 -46.25 -8.04
N ASP A 305 -100.12 -47.07 -7.04
CA ASP A 305 -100.95 -48.20 -6.62
C ASP A 305 -102.24 -47.74 -5.91
N GLN A 306 -102.19 -46.63 -5.15
CA GLN A 306 -103.38 -45.98 -4.57
C GLN A 306 -104.27 -45.32 -5.63
N ASP A 307 -103.68 -44.60 -6.60
CA ASP A 307 -104.41 -44.01 -7.73
C ASP A 307 -105.04 -45.10 -8.63
N CYS A 308 -104.39 -46.27 -8.77
CA CYS A 308 -104.95 -47.44 -9.46
C CYS A 308 -106.10 -48.10 -8.68
N ALA A 309 -106.06 -48.09 -7.35
CA ALA A 309 -107.13 -48.61 -6.50
C ALA A 309 -108.38 -47.71 -6.54
N ASP A 310 -108.22 -46.39 -6.56
CA ASP A 310 -109.32 -45.43 -6.65
C ASP A 310 -109.94 -45.35 -8.07
N GLN A 311 -109.24 -45.81 -9.12
CA GLN A 311 -109.73 -45.82 -10.50
C GLN A 311 -110.36 -47.16 -10.98
N GLY A 312 -110.51 -48.16 -10.10
CA GLY A 312 -111.40 -49.30 -10.35
C GLY A 312 -111.10 -50.15 -11.60
N ARG A 313 -109.83 -50.45 -11.90
CA ARG A 313 -109.47 -51.48 -12.91
C ARG A 313 -108.43 -52.46 -12.39
N CYS A 314 -108.89 -53.49 -11.68
CA CYS A 314 -108.16 -54.73 -11.51
C CYS A 314 -108.12 -55.52 -12.83
N ARG A 315 -106.93 -55.75 -13.40
CA ARG A 315 -106.64 -56.97 -14.16
C ARG A 315 -105.23 -57.49 -13.87
N ALA A 316 -105.24 -58.69 -13.29
CA ALA A 316 -104.24 -59.76 -13.38
C ALA A 316 -102.89 -59.58 -12.66
N CYS A 317 -102.83 -60.19 -11.48
CA CYS A 317 -101.63 -60.79 -10.90
C CYS A 317 -100.94 -61.75 -11.88
N ALA A 318 -99.62 -61.65 -12.00
CA ALA A 318 -98.77 -62.79 -12.32
C ALA A 318 -97.39 -62.58 -11.64
N ALA A 319 -97.19 -63.30 -10.54
CA ALA A 319 -95.86 -63.55 -9.98
C ALA A 319 -95.04 -64.41 -10.96
N PRO A 320 -93.70 -64.38 -10.84
CA PRO A 320 -93.06 -65.58 -10.32
C PRO A 320 -91.97 -65.31 -9.28
N SER A 321 -91.80 -66.32 -8.43
CA SER A 321 -90.84 -66.45 -7.32
C SER A 321 -89.44 -66.90 -7.83
N PRO A 322 -88.42 -67.12 -6.97
CA PRO A 322 -87.08 -66.58 -7.16
C PRO A 322 -86.08 -67.63 -7.68
N ALA A 323 -84.98 -67.17 -8.29
CA ALA A 323 -83.84 -68.03 -8.62
C ALA A 323 -82.57 -67.54 -7.93
N THR A 324 -82.08 -68.42 -7.05
CA THR A 324 -80.79 -68.41 -6.36
C THR A 324 -79.65 -68.76 -7.32
N SER A 325 -78.57 -67.99 -7.31
CA SER A 325 -77.19 -68.42 -7.65
C SER A 325 -76.22 -67.38 -7.05
N GLN A 326 -75.53 -67.65 -5.94
CA GLN A 326 -74.25 -68.37 -5.81
C GLN A 326 -73.29 -68.20 -7.00
N GLY A 327 -72.13 -67.57 -6.76
CA GLY A 327 -70.99 -67.65 -7.66
C GLY A 327 -69.84 -66.65 -7.42
N ARG A 328 -68.99 -66.98 -6.43
CA ARG A 328 -67.57 -66.60 -6.21
C ARG A 328 -67.15 -65.12 -6.14
#